data_AF-A0A7S3KZU2-F1
#
_entry.id   AF-A0A7S3KZU2-F1
#
_cell.length_a   1.000
_cell.length_b   1.000
_cell.length_c   1.000
_cell.angle_alpha   90.00
_cell.angle_beta   90.00
_cell.angle_gamma   90.00
#
_symmetry.space_group_name_H-M   'P 1'
#
loop_
_entity.id
_entity.type
_entity.pdbx_description
1 polymer ?
#
loop_
_entity_poly.entity_id
_entity_poly.type
_entity_poly.pdbx_seq_one_letter_code
_entity_poly.pdbx_strand_id
1 'polypeptide(L)'
;MTIGKQHKNLKTPTCVLDNTVVNADTLGNMTDLGLSFFATLCGRNRGAFVLDPSDGHTYGCTAFPSNFATLATGYNATTVPLEDANAIVKTFQQQNVSTAETVAYLDYLVKMVYHSTAHADKDPYACNTGGLSKLQCDPVNTIATIKAVTTAGLFVPVPWMQTPTHMTTAQRKAFYTPADFRDMKKAGLNTVQIPFPLSAFQQEEDTDADDATTTTTTTTTTLLVSELSSVLSHVLRADLQAILVLVGPDNDNAVTAAAQYAALHSDTLLGLTVPSAQSLGAARAAQPDLKLFVPVNQGEIKDLTFPDANTFGALDLTHTGTVGDVASSTPLDDRMKLYYHESLACVERSPLEFSACYRRVPLFVSQGFDLSIDDCVNKDSSSSTILFTDYGQCDRFDDTVDSEWWHEHRKSFADRQLFAYEQGMGWSFAAWKLYDDTSDSGTITDFAQLLSFKDVYAAGLMPSLDAGHTEACLNPPASDFVMGDATYAPTAAPVDCGYGWWNETTHNCSYWIPPPPPPPTAAPTGCPEVVECPTPEPCTACKSSDTLPAASSAWPPPHSTLASGGIGVAIGIVMGGLIGRYLLPRGRAGYTEIPSSQV
;
A
#
# COMPACT_ATOMS: atom_id res chain seq x y z
N MET A 1 29.78 -27.83 14.92
CA MET A 1 30.83 -26.84 14.61
C MET A 1 30.21 -25.47 14.86
N THR A 2 30.41 -24.92 16.06
CA THR A 2 29.77 -23.68 16.50
C THR A 2 30.50 -22.51 15.84
N ILE A 3 29.92 -21.94 14.78
CA ILE A 3 30.46 -20.74 14.15
C ILE A 3 30.26 -19.59 15.14
N GLY A 4 31.32 -19.24 15.87
CA GLY A 4 31.39 -18.00 16.62
C GLY A 4 31.34 -16.84 15.64
N LYS A 5 30.13 -16.33 15.36
CA LYS A 5 29.97 -15.06 14.66
C LYS A 5 30.58 -13.98 15.54
N GLN A 6 31.73 -13.44 15.11
CA GLN A 6 32.17 -12.12 15.57
C GLN A 6 31.01 -11.16 15.28
N HIS A 7 30.33 -10.71 16.33
CA HIS A 7 29.45 -9.56 16.25
C HIS A 7 30.33 -8.37 15.90
N LYS A 8 30.51 -8.07 14.60
CA LYS A 8 30.81 -6.71 14.18
C LYS A 8 29.79 -5.83 14.89
N ASN A 9 30.25 -4.78 15.56
CA ASN A 9 29.39 -3.76 16.14
C ASN A 9 28.54 -3.16 15.00
N LEU A 10 27.37 -3.75 14.75
CA LEU A 10 26.40 -3.24 13.79
C LEU A 10 26.02 -1.85 14.29
N LYS A 11 26.18 -0.85 13.43
CA LYS A 11 25.71 0.49 13.75
C LYS A 11 24.19 0.42 13.92
N THR A 12 23.69 0.95 15.03
CA THR A 12 22.24 1.13 15.23
C THR A 12 21.70 1.92 14.05
N PRO A 13 20.61 1.46 13.39
CA PRO A 13 20.00 2.23 12.30
C PRO A 13 19.64 3.64 12.76
N THR A 14 19.84 4.63 11.88
CA THR A 14 19.50 6.03 12.15
C THR A 14 18.59 6.54 11.05
N CYS A 15 17.52 7.24 11.42
CA CYS A 15 16.71 7.96 10.44
C CYS A 15 17.38 9.27 10.05
N VAL A 16 17.51 9.51 8.75
CA VAL A 16 18.14 10.70 8.19
C VAL A 16 17.28 11.25 7.05
N LEU A 17 17.47 12.52 6.71
CA LEU A 17 16.92 13.07 5.48
C LEU A 17 17.54 12.34 4.28
N ASP A 18 16.71 12.00 3.29
CA ASP A 18 17.21 11.36 2.09
C ASP A 18 17.81 12.39 1.13
N ASN A 19 19.13 12.60 1.22
CA ASN A 19 19.84 13.57 0.39
C ASN A 19 19.83 13.25 -1.12
N THR A 20 19.37 12.07 -1.55
CA THR A 20 19.12 11.83 -2.98
C THR A 20 17.81 12.46 -3.46
N VAL A 21 16.89 12.76 -2.54
CA VAL A 21 15.59 13.40 -2.81
C VAL A 21 15.63 14.87 -2.43
N VAL A 22 16.01 15.19 -1.18
CA VAL A 22 16.03 16.56 -0.65
C VAL A 22 17.48 16.99 -0.43
N ASN A 23 17.97 17.88 -1.29
CA ASN A 23 19.34 18.39 -1.24
C ASN A 23 19.39 19.86 -1.71
N ALA A 24 20.62 20.38 -1.86
CA ALA A 24 20.84 21.78 -2.25
C ALA A 24 20.24 22.15 -3.62
N ASP A 25 20.09 21.18 -4.52
CA ASP A 25 19.59 21.40 -5.87
C ASP A 25 18.07 21.19 -5.96
N THR A 26 17.51 20.28 -5.15
CA THR A 26 16.08 19.91 -5.21
C THR A 26 15.20 20.67 -4.22
N LEU A 27 15.74 21.23 -3.12
CA LEU A 27 14.93 21.92 -2.11
C LEU A 27 14.13 23.10 -2.70
N GLY A 28 14.69 23.80 -3.68
CA GLY A 28 14.02 24.89 -4.38
C GLY A 28 12.82 24.45 -5.24
N ASN A 29 12.74 23.17 -5.58
CA ASN A 29 11.65 22.57 -6.37
C ASN A 29 10.49 22.08 -5.47
N MET A 30 10.62 22.17 -4.15
CA MET A 30 9.52 21.84 -3.24
C MET A 30 8.45 22.92 -3.30
N THR A 31 7.21 22.53 -3.62
CA THR A 31 6.06 23.44 -3.74
C THR A 31 5.59 23.94 -2.39
N ASP A 32 5.61 23.08 -1.38
CA ASP A 32 5.26 23.42 0.00
C ASP A 32 6.09 22.58 0.99
N LEU A 33 7.19 23.14 1.49
CA LEU A 33 8.01 22.51 2.51
C LEU A 33 7.23 22.24 3.82
N GLY A 34 6.22 23.07 4.14
CA GLY A 34 5.39 22.90 5.33
C GLY A 34 4.53 21.64 5.26
N LEU A 35 3.73 21.51 4.21
CA LEU A 35 2.86 20.34 4.01
C LEU A 35 3.65 19.07 3.70
N SER A 36 4.68 19.15 2.86
CA SER A 36 5.45 17.97 2.43
C SER A 36 6.28 17.36 3.55
N PHE A 37 6.77 18.18 4.48
CA PHE A 37 7.74 17.76 5.48
C PHE A 37 7.21 17.89 6.91
N PHE A 38 6.81 19.11 7.31
CA PHE A 38 6.43 19.36 8.70
C PHE A 38 5.09 18.73 9.07
N ALA A 39 4.10 18.65 8.17
CA ALA A 39 2.83 18.00 8.51
C ALA A 39 3.04 16.54 8.94
N THR A 40 3.86 15.78 8.20
CA THR A 40 4.18 14.40 8.57
C THR A 40 5.05 14.33 9.81
N LEU A 41 6.14 15.11 9.85
CA LEU A 41 7.12 15.02 10.93
C LEU A 41 6.55 15.51 12.27
N CYS A 42 5.76 16.58 12.26
CA CYS A 42 5.08 17.11 13.43
C CYS A 42 3.79 16.37 13.77
N GLY A 43 3.23 15.57 12.85
CA GLY A 43 2.22 14.59 13.20
C GLY A 43 2.78 13.47 14.08
N ARG A 44 4.07 13.13 13.91
CA ARG A 44 4.76 12.14 14.76
C ARG A 44 4.91 12.66 16.17
N ASN A 45 4.82 11.75 17.13
CA ASN A 45 4.95 12.03 18.57
C ASN A 45 4.06 13.20 19.04
N ARG A 46 2.92 13.44 18.36
CA ARG A 46 2.02 14.57 18.62
C ARG A 46 2.73 15.93 18.57
N GLY A 47 3.72 16.05 17.70
CA GLY A 47 4.48 17.28 17.46
C GLY A 47 5.58 17.56 18.47
N ALA A 48 5.90 16.59 19.33
CA ALA A 48 6.93 16.72 20.36
C ALA A 48 8.18 15.88 20.07
N PHE A 49 9.34 16.37 20.50
CA PHE A 49 10.60 15.63 20.43
C PHE A 49 11.53 16.00 21.59
N VAL A 50 12.57 15.20 21.80
CA VAL A 50 13.65 15.47 22.77
C VAL A 50 14.98 15.51 22.02
N LEU A 51 15.96 16.24 22.55
CA LEU A 51 17.29 16.29 21.97
C LEU A 51 18.07 14.98 22.22
N ASP A 52 19.05 14.69 21.37
CA ASP A 52 20.04 13.63 21.57
C ASP A 52 21.47 14.19 21.46
N PRO A 53 22.26 14.24 22.54
CA PRO A 53 21.90 13.82 23.91
C PRO A 53 20.82 14.71 24.54
N SER A 54 19.98 14.11 25.39
CA SER A 54 18.89 14.84 26.05
C SER A 54 19.41 15.88 27.04
N ASP A 55 18.81 17.07 26.99
CA ASP A 55 19.03 18.17 27.94
C ASP A 55 17.94 18.25 29.03
N GLY A 56 17.07 17.24 29.10
CA GLY A 56 15.96 17.16 30.05
C GLY A 56 14.69 17.91 29.64
N HIS A 57 14.64 18.50 28.44
CA HIS A 57 13.46 19.21 27.94
C HIS A 57 12.77 18.47 26.79
N THR A 58 11.46 18.72 26.65
CA THR A 58 10.67 18.32 25.49
C THR A 58 10.34 19.56 24.68
N TYR A 59 10.65 19.50 23.39
CA TYR A 59 10.41 20.56 22.43
C TYR A 59 9.23 20.22 21.53
N GLY A 60 8.62 21.24 20.94
CA GLY A 60 7.55 21.08 19.98
C GLY A 60 7.94 21.61 18.61
N CYS A 61 7.24 21.18 17.56
CA CYS A 61 7.38 21.80 16.23
C CYS A 61 7.02 23.30 16.21
N THR A 62 6.30 23.78 17.23
CA THR A 62 5.93 25.19 17.43
C THR A 62 6.85 25.92 18.40
N ALA A 63 7.85 25.24 18.99
CA ALA A 63 8.77 25.80 19.97
C ALA A 63 10.07 24.98 20.03
N PHE A 64 11.05 25.38 19.22
CA PHE A 64 12.39 24.83 19.19
C PHE A 64 13.28 25.39 20.32
N PRO A 65 14.37 24.70 20.69
CA PRO A 65 15.38 25.28 21.57
C PRO A 65 16.04 26.51 20.94
N SER A 66 16.41 27.49 21.76
CA SER A 66 17.01 28.75 21.27
C SER A 66 18.33 28.57 20.53
N ASN A 67 19.03 27.45 20.73
CA ASN A 67 20.28 27.08 20.05
C ASN A 67 20.07 26.03 18.92
N PHE A 68 18.84 25.80 18.45
CA PHE A 68 18.52 24.80 17.42
C PHE A 68 19.42 24.90 16.18
N ALA A 69 19.57 26.09 15.60
CA ALA A 69 20.41 26.33 14.42
C ALA A 69 21.88 25.90 14.65
N THR A 70 22.42 26.23 15.83
CA THR A 70 23.78 25.87 16.24
C THR A 70 23.95 24.36 16.42
N LEU A 71 22.94 23.69 16.99
CA LEU A 71 22.95 22.24 17.18
C LEU A 71 22.91 21.49 15.83
N ALA A 72 22.11 21.98 14.89
CA ALA A 72 21.92 21.34 13.60
C ALA A 72 23.12 21.45 12.65
N THR A 73 23.85 22.56 12.66
CA THR A 73 24.97 22.82 11.72
C THR A 73 26.35 22.69 12.33
N GLY A 74 26.45 22.59 13.67
CA GLY A 74 27.70 22.49 14.40
C GLY A 74 28.52 23.78 14.38
N TYR A 75 28.30 24.65 15.38
CA TYR A 75 29.03 25.92 15.70
C TYR A 75 29.23 26.97 14.59
N ASN A 76 29.05 26.63 13.31
CA ASN A 76 29.20 27.51 12.15
C ASN A 76 27.86 28.11 11.67
N ALA A 77 26.80 27.97 12.46
CA ALA A 77 25.48 28.49 12.12
C ALA A 77 25.52 30.02 11.97
N THR A 78 24.82 30.52 10.96
CA THR A 78 24.28 31.88 10.99
C THR A 78 23.47 32.08 12.29
N THR A 79 23.61 33.21 12.97
CA THR A 79 22.89 33.53 14.22
C THR A 79 21.42 33.87 13.97
N VAL A 80 20.76 33.10 13.11
CA VAL A 80 19.34 33.26 12.78
C VAL A 80 18.52 32.51 13.82
N PRO A 81 17.64 33.19 14.58
CA PRO A 81 16.76 32.51 15.52
C PRO A 81 15.74 31.64 14.74
N LEU A 82 15.72 30.35 15.05
CA LEU A 82 14.74 29.38 14.54
C LEU A 82 13.82 28.97 15.69
N GLU A 83 12.74 29.73 15.89
CA GLU A 83 11.82 29.53 17.02
C GLU A 83 10.87 28.34 16.81
N ASP A 84 10.57 27.99 15.56
CA ASP A 84 9.65 26.91 15.19
C ASP A 84 9.94 26.38 13.77
N ALA A 85 9.18 25.36 13.34
CA ALA A 85 9.28 24.78 12.00
C ALA A 85 8.99 25.82 10.89
N ASN A 86 8.04 26.74 11.11
CA ASN A 86 7.71 27.78 10.14
C ASN A 86 8.86 28.79 9.96
N ALA A 87 9.67 29.01 10.99
CA ALA A 87 10.84 29.88 10.94
C ALA A 87 11.89 29.33 9.96
N ILE A 88 12.03 28.01 9.82
CA ILE A 88 12.92 27.39 8.83
C ILE A 88 12.48 27.79 7.40
N VAL A 89 11.18 27.66 7.10
CA VAL A 89 10.63 28.03 5.78
C VAL A 89 10.80 29.51 5.50
N LYS A 90 10.40 30.36 6.45
CA LYS A 90 10.46 31.81 6.29
C LYS A 90 11.89 32.30 6.08
N THR A 91 12.84 31.79 6.85
CA THR A 91 14.25 32.21 6.74
C THR A 91 14.88 31.74 5.44
N PHE A 92 14.53 30.54 4.95
CA PHE A 92 14.93 30.07 3.64
C PHE A 92 14.35 30.93 2.50
N GLN A 93 13.05 31.20 2.52
CA GLN A 93 12.38 32.07 1.54
C GLN A 93 12.93 33.50 1.52
N GLN A 94 13.35 34.01 2.68
CA GLN A 94 13.99 35.31 2.82
C GLN A 94 15.47 35.31 2.44
N GLN A 95 16.04 34.15 2.07
CA GLN A 95 17.46 33.96 1.77
C GLN A 95 18.39 34.33 2.95
N ASN A 96 17.88 34.24 4.18
CA ASN A 96 18.65 34.48 5.40
C ASN A 96 19.52 33.28 5.78
N VAL A 97 19.20 32.11 5.25
CA VAL A 97 19.95 30.86 5.39
C VAL A 97 20.15 30.25 4.00
N SER A 98 21.28 29.61 3.79
CA SER A 98 21.58 28.88 2.55
C SER A 98 20.78 27.58 2.45
N THR A 99 20.62 27.06 1.24
CA THR A 99 19.96 25.76 1.02
C THR A 99 20.64 24.63 1.81
N ALA A 100 21.98 24.65 1.90
CA ALA A 100 22.74 23.66 2.66
C ALA A 100 22.45 23.75 4.17
N GLU A 101 22.33 24.96 4.73
CA GLU A 101 21.91 25.16 6.12
C GLU A 101 20.47 24.65 6.32
N THR A 102 19.55 24.95 5.42
CA THR A 102 18.16 24.46 5.51
C THR A 102 18.09 22.94 5.49
N VAL A 103 18.81 22.28 4.58
CA VAL A 103 18.91 20.81 4.53
C VAL A 103 19.44 20.26 5.86
N ALA A 104 20.47 20.90 6.45
CA ALA A 104 20.99 20.49 7.75
C ALA A 104 19.97 20.66 8.89
N TYR A 105 19.17 21.74 8.87
CA TYR A 105 18.09 21.96 9.85
C TYR A 105 17.00 20.88 9.75
N LEU A 106 16.60 20.52 8.52
CA LEU A 106 15.60 19.49 8.27
C LEU A 106 16.10 18.09 8.68
N ASP A 107 17.32 17.73 8.30
CA ASP A 107 17.96 16.47 8.68
C ASP A 107 18.12 16.34 10.20
N TYR A 108 18.52 17.41 10.88
CA TYR A 108 18.59 17.43 12.33
C TYR A 108 17.21 17.21 12.97
N LEU A 109 16.15 17.85 12.48
CA LEU A 109 14.80 17.67 13.00
C LEU A 109 14.30 16.23 12.82
N VAL A 110 14.55 15.62 11.67
CA VAL A 110 14.24 14.20 11.39
C VAL A 110 14.90 13.29 12.42
N LYS A 111 16.19 13.48 12.67
CA LYS A 111 16.95 12.70 13.66
C LYS A 111 16.38 12.82 15.06
N MET A 112 16.09 14.05 15.51
CA MET A 112 15.57 14.30 16.86
C MET A 112 14.18 13.68 17.04
N VAL A 113 13.27 13.88 16.08
CA VAL A 113 11.92 13.30 16.12
C VAL A 113 12.01 11.78 16.10
N TYR A 114 12.85 11.19 15.26
CA TYR A 114 13.07 9.75 15.23
C TYR A 114 13.59 9.21 16.57
N HIS A 115 14.64 9.81 17.14
CA HIS A 115 15.20 9.39 18.43
C HIS A 115 14.20 9.52 19.58
N SER A 116 13.29 10.49 19.51
CA SER A 116 12.21 10.65 20.49
C SER A 116 11.02 9.70 20.30
N THR A 117 10.95 9.00 19.16
CA THR A 117 9.84 8.08 18.85
C THR A 117 9.97 6.81 19.69
N ALA A 118 8.98 6.58 20.55
CA ALA A 118 8.93 5.37 21.36
C ALA A 118 8.86 4.12 20.47
N HIS A 119 9.73 3.15 20.74
CA HIS A 119 9.78 1.87 20.01
C HIS A 119 9.98 2.03 18.49
N ALA A 120 10.78 3.01 18.08
CA ALA A 120 11.14 3.21 16.67
C ALA A 120 11.79 1.97 16.01
N ASP A 121 12.38 1.08 16.81
CA ASP A 121 12.94 -0.22 16.40
C ASP A 121 11.88 -1.31 16.13
N LYS A 122 10.61 -1.03 16.42
CA LYS A 122 9.47 -1.95 16.25
C LYS A 122 8.39 -1.44 15.32
N ASP A 123 8.46 -0.17 14.92
CA ASP A 123 7.51 0.45 14.01
C ASP A 123 8.15 0.61 12.61
N PRO A 124 7.69 -0.15 11.59
CA PRO A 124 8.20 -0.06 10.22
C PRO A 124 8.09 1.33 9.60
N TYR A 125 7.23 2.19 10.13
CA TYR A 125 7.01 3.54 9.64
C TYR A 125 7.66 4.60 10.51
N ALA A 126 8.44 4.24 11.54
CA ALA A 126 9.00 5.18 12.51
C ALA A 126 9.88 6.28 11.90
N CYS A 127 10.51 6.02 10.75
CA CYS A 127 11.36 7.00 10.07
C CYS A 127 10.61 7.84 9.01
N ASN A 128 9.42 7.45 8.56
CA ASN A 128 8.79 8.03 7.37
C ASN A 128 8.45 9.54 7.46
N THR A 129 8.94 10.34 6.51
CA THR A 129 8.48 11.73 6.32
C THR A 129 7.96 11.94 4.90
N GLY A 130 6.89 11.23 4.54
CA GLY A 130 6.30 11.30 3.19
C GLY A 130 7.25 10.79 2.11
N GLY A 131 8.14 9.84 2.46
CA GLY A 131 9.21 9.36 1.56
C GLY A 131 10.46 10.24 1.49
N LEU A 132 10.52 11.38 2.19
CA LEU A 132 11.65 12.33 2.17
C LEU A 132 12.83 11.94 3.09
N SER A 133 12.62 10.94 3.96
CA SER A 133 13.61 10.42 4.90
C SER A 133 13.88 8.94 4.62
N LYS A 134 14.99 8.44 5.16
CA LYS A 134 15.37 7.04 5.07
C LYS A 134 16.04 6.50 6.32
N LEU A 135 15.90 5.20 6.55
CA LEU A 135 16.72 4.49 7.53
C LEU A 135 18.10 4.20 6.93
N GLN A 136 19.12 4.75 7.58
CA GLN A 136 20.51 4.50 7.23
C GLN A 136 21.09 3.37 8.09
N CYS A 137 21.59 2.32 7.44
CA CYS A 137 22.23 1.17 8.06
C CYS A 137 23.27 0.54 7.12
N ASP A 138 24.00 -0.48 7.60
CA ASP A 138 24.90 -1.25 6.73
C ASP A 138 24.09 -1.96 5.64
N PRO A 139 24.52 -1.90 4.37
CA PRO A 139 23.77 -2.52 3.26
C PRO A 139 23.59 -4.02 3.47
N VAL A 140 22.41 -4.51 3.11
CA VAL A 140 22.02 -5.93 3.27
C VAL A 140 21.72 -6.59 1.93
N ASN A 141 21.34 -5.81 0.92
CA ASN A 141 21.08 -6.32 -0.41
C ASN A 141 22.41 -6.59 -1.14
N THR A 142 22.50 -7.77 -1.76
CA THR A 142 23.65 -8.20 -2.56
C THR A 142 23.30 -8.39 -4.03
N ILE A 143 22.02 -8.24 -4.39
CA ILE A 143 21.51 -8.38 -5.74
C ILE A 143 21.27 -6.98 -6.32
N ALA A 144 21.49 -6.82 -7.62
CA ALA A 144 21.02 -5.64 -8.35
C ALA A 144 19.50 -5.47 -8.22
N THR A 145 19.02 -4.23 -8.33
CA THR A 145 17.59 -3.91 -8.28
C THR A 145 16.82 -4.71 -9.32
N ILE A 146 15.81 -5.45 -8.86
CA ILE A 146 14.94 -6.30 -9.68
C ILE A 146 13.85 -5.40 -10.29
N LYS A 147 13.79 -5.36 -11.63
CA LYS A 147 12.72 -4.68 -12.39
C LYS A 147 12.01 -5.75 -13.20
N ALA A 148 10.92 -6.27 -12.65
CA ALA A 148 10.28 -7.47 -13.15
C ALA A 148 8.84 -7.27 -13.64
N VAL A 149 8.41 -8.19 -14.48
CA VAL A 149 6.99 -8.41 -14.81
C VAL A 149 6.64 -9.87 -14.61
N THR A 150 5.39 -10.14 -14.29
CA THR A 150 4.89 -11.52 -14.14
C THR A 150 4.35 -12.05 -15.47
N THR A 151 4.76 -13.25 -15.88
CA THR A 151 4.12 -13.98 -16.99
C THR A 151 2.86 -14.69 -16.51
N ALA A 152 1.91 -13.90 -16.00
CA ALA A 152 0.66 -14.39 -15.43
C ALA A 152 -0.16 -15.15 -16.50
N GLY A 153 -0.89 -16.18 -16.08
CA GLY A 153 -1.72 -16.98 -16.97
C GLY A 153 -0.98 -18.03 -17.81
N LEU A 154 0.35 -17.98 -17.92
CA LEU A 154 1.11 -18.85 -18.83
C LEU A 154 1.05 -20.34 -18.42
N PHE A 155 1.45 -20.66 -17.19
CA PHE A 155 1.44 -22.03 -16.66
C PHE A 155 0.41 -22.23 -15.54
N VAL A 156 0.04 -21.15 -14.86
CA VAL A 156 -0.95 -21.13 -13.79
C VAL A 156 -2.07 -20.20 -14.25
N PRO A 157 -3.33 -20.68 -14.34
CA PRO A 157 -4.44 -19.86 -14.79
C PRO A 157 -4.72 -18.74 -13.79
N VAL A 158 -5.08 -17.57 -14.31
CA VAL A 158 -5.39 -16.38 -13.51
C VAL A 158 -6.81 -15.92 -13.84
N PRO A 159 -7.76 -15.98 -12.89
CA PRO A 159 -9.18 -15.79 -13.20
C PRO A 159 -9.50 -14.46 -13.89
N TRP A 160 -8.90 -13.36 -13.46
CA TRP A 160 -9.16 -12.02 -14.01
C TRP A 160 -8.59 -11.80 -15.42
N MET A 161 -7.63 -12.63 -15.87
CA MET A 161 -7.09 -12.54 -17.23
C MET A 161 -7.94 -13.29 -18.26
N GLN A 162 -9.06 -13.90 -17.85
CA GLN A 162 -9.90 -14.76 -18.69
C GLN A 162 -9.13 -15.90 -19.41
N THR A 163 -7.96 -16.27 -18.90
CA THR A 163 -7.14 -17.34 -19.47
C THR A 163 -7.88 -18.68 -19.39
N PRO A 164 -7.78 -19.55 -20.40
CA PRO A 164 -8.32 -20.91 -20.30
C PRO A 164 -7.76 -21.62 -19.07
N THR A 165 -8.63 -22.31 -18.31
CA THR A 165 -8.23 -23.08 -17.11
C THR A 165 -7.12 -24.08 -17.42
N HIS A 166 -7.13 -24.63 -18.64
CA HIS A 166 -6.08 -25.46 -19.19
C HIS A 166 -5.70 -25.00 -20.59
N MET A 167 -4.56 -24.32 -20.70
CA MET A 167 -4.00 -23.99 -22.00
C MET A 167 -3.36 -25.24 -22.64
N THR A 168 -3.47 -25.38 -23.95
CA THR A 168 -2.69 -26.35 -24.73
C THR A 168 -1.25 -25.85 -24.90
N THR A 169 -0.32 -26.75 -25.25
CA THR A 169 1.06 -26.40 -25.63
C THR A 169 1.10 -25.34 -26.73
N ALA A 170 0.21 -25.45 -27.73
CA ALA A 170 0.14 -24.50 -28.84
C ALA A 170 -0.28 -23.11 -28.35
N GLN A 171 -1.29 -23.03 -27.48
CA GLN A 171 -1.73 -21.77 -26.89
C GLN A 171 -0.63 -21.14 -26.03
N ARG A 172 0.08 -21.91 -25.18
CA ARG A 172 1.17 -21.37 -24.35
C ARG A 172 2.32 -20.81 -25.19
N LYS A 173 2.70 -21.52 -26.25
CA LYS A 173 3.74 -21.08 -27.20
C LYS A 173 3.33 -19.84 -28.01
N ALA A 174 2.04 -19.69 -28.30
CA ALA A 174 1.51 -18.51 -28.97
C ALA A 174 1.35 -17.33 -28.01
N PHE A 175 1.05 -17.60 -26.73
CA PHE A 175 0.79 -16.57 -25.74
C PHE A 175 2.06 -15.79 -25.41
N TYR A 176 3.15 -16.43 -24.99
CA TYR A 176 4.44 -15.76 -24.76
C TYR A 176 5.49 -16.22 -25.77
N THR A 177 5.89 -15.29 -26.64
CA THR A 177 6.83 -15.53 -27.74
C THR A 177 8.22 -14.96 -27.41
N PRO A 178 9.27 -15.33 -28.17
CA PRO A 178 10.58 -14.68 -28.03
C PRO A 178 10.57 -13.16 -28.23
N ALA A 179 9.57 -12.61 -28.94
CA ALA A 179 9.46 -11.17 -29.16
C ALA A 179 9.07 -10.46 -27.86
N ASP A 180 8.13 -11.01 -27.10
CA ASP A 180 7.70 -10.46 -25.82
C ASP A 180 8.88 -10.24 -24.86
N PHE A 181 9.77 -11.21 -24.71
CA PHE A 181 10.94 -11.08 -23.84
C PHE A 181 11.94 -10.00 -24.32
N ARG A 182 12.08 -9.81 -25.64
CA ARG A 182 12.91 -8.70 -26.16
C ARG A 182 12.25 -7.35 -25.91
N ASP A 183 10.94 -7.28 -26.03
CA ASP A 183 10.18 -6.06 -25.76
C ASP A 183 10.22 -5.70 -24.27
N MET A 184 10.14 -6.70 -23.37
CA MET A 184 10.37 -6.51 -21.93
C MET A 184 11.75 -5.88 -21.66
N LYS A 185 12.81 -6.44 -22.25
CA LYS A 185 14.16 -5.90 -22.12
C LYS A 185 14.25 -4.47 -22.67
N LYS A 186 13.64 -4.21 -23.82
CA LYS A 186 13.60 -2.89 -24.46
C LYS A 186 12.86 -1.85 -23.59
N ALA A 187 11.85 -2.28 -22.82
CA ALA A 187 11.15 -1.42 -21.88
C ALA A 187 11.95 -1.07 -20.61
N GLY A 188 13.14 -1.66 -20.42
CA GLY A 188 14.02 -1.43 -19.27
C GLY A 188 13.90 -2.48 -18.16
N LEU A 189 13.14 -3.56 -18.40
CA LEU A 189 13.03 -4.68 -17.46
C LEU A 189 14.30 -5.55 -17.49
N ASN A 190 14.63 -6.17 -16.36
CA ASN A 190 15.79 -7.06 -16.24
C ASN A 190 15.44 -8.47 -15.76
N THR A 191 14.23 -8.68 -15.25
CA THR A 191 13.80 -9.94 -14.65
C THR A 191 12.37 -10.29 -15.06
N VAL A 192 12.02 -11.58 -15.02
CA VAL A 192 10.65 -12.07 -15.22
C VAL A 192 10.26 -12.99 -14.08
N GLN A 193 9.07 -12.79 -13.49
CA GLN A 193 8.47 -13.78 -12.59
C GLN A 193 7.64 -14.78 -13.38
N ILE A 194 7.89 -16.07 -13.16
CA ILE A 194 7.20 -17.16 -13.85
C ILE A 194 6.43 -17.98 -12.81
N PRO A 195 5.12 -17.72 -12.61
CA PRO A 195 4.25 -18.61 -11.85
C PRO A 195 4.22 -19.99 -12.50
N PHE A 196 4.52 -21.02 -11.71
CA PHE A 196 4.61 -22.40 -12.18
C PHE A 196 3.97 -23.35 -11.18
N PRO A 197 3.12 -24.30 -11.63
CA PRO A 197 2.43 -25.20 -10.72
C PRO A 197 3.41 -26.13 -10.02
N LEU A 198 3.42 -26.13 -8.69
CA LEU A 198 4.30 -26.99 -7.88
C LEU A 198 4.05 -28.48 -8.16
N SER A 199 2.82 -28.85 -8.51
CA SER A 199 2.46 -30.22 -8.90
C SER A 199 3.26 -30.73 -10.10
N ALA A 200 3.79 -29.85 -10.96
CA ALA A 200 4.66 -30.26 -12.07
C ALA A 200 6.08 -30.68 -11.62
N PHE A 201 6.40 -30.59 -10.33
CA PHE A 201 7.63 -31.14 -9.75
C PHE A 201 7.39 -32.33 -8.82
N GLN A 202 6.13 -32.75 -8.65
CA GLN A 202 5.83 -33.93 -7.85
C GLN A 202 6.31 -35.18 -8.60
N GLN A 203 7.19 -35.95 -7.95
CA GLN A 203 7.45 -37.32 -8.36
C GLN A 203 6.24 -38.15 -7.95
N GLU A 204 5.60 -38.86 -8.88
CA GLU A 204 4.67 -39.92 -8.51
C GLU A 204 5.50 -40.97 -7.77
N GLU A 205 5.21 -41.20 -6.49
CA GLU A 205 5.69 -42.40 -5.82
C GLU A 205 5.10 -43.58 -6.60
N ASP A 206 5.93 -44.55 -6.99
CA ASP A 206 5.52 -45.81 -7.62
C ASP A 206 4.58 -46.58 -6.68
N THR A 207 3.32 -46.15 -6.58
CA THR A 207 2.25 -46.90 -5.93
C THR A 207 1.61 -47.77 -7.00
N ASP A 208 2.12 -49.00 -7.11
CA ASP A 208 1.58 -50.15 -7.84
C ASP A 208 1.07 -49.87 -9.27
N ALA A 209 1.89 -50.29 -10.23
CA ALA A 209 1.82 -50.07 -11.68
C ALA A 209 0.61 -50.66 -12.45
N ASP A 210 -0.61 -50.64 -11.92
CA ASP A 210 -1.79 -51.25 -12.55
C ASP A 210 -2.93 -50.28 -12.90
N ASP A 211 -2.79 -48.96 -12.73
CA ASP A 211 -3.82 -47.98 -13.12
C ASP A 211 -3.43 -47.11 -14.33
N ALA A 212 -4.29 -47.09 -15.35
CA ALA A 212 -4.06 -46.39 -16.63
C ALA A 212 -4.09 -44.85 -16.50
N THR A 213 -4.49 -44.33 -15.34
CA THR A 213 -4.49 -42.92 -14.96
C THR A 213 -3.08 -42.36 -14.75
N THR A 214 -2.13 -43.17 -14.28
CA THR A 214 -0.74 -42.78 -13.97
C THR A 214 0.05 -42.38 -15.24
N THR A 215 -0.24 -42.98 -16.40
CA THR A 215 0.47 -42.68 -17.66
C THR A 215 0.16 -41.26 -18.19
N THR A 216 -1.04 -40.75 -17.93
CA THR A 216 -1.49 -39.44 -18.45
C THR A 216 -0.92 -38.27 -17.64
N THR A 217 -0.80 -38.44 -16.32
CA THR A 217 -0.25 -37.44 -15.41
C THR A 217 1.26 -37.25 -15.61
N THR A 218 2.04 -38.33 -15.64
CA THR A 218 3.50 -38.29 -15.88
C THR A 218 3.87 -37.62 -17.21
N THR A 219 3.09 -37.87 -18.28
CA THR A 219 3.29 -37.24 -19.59
C THR A 219 3.06 -35.73 -19.54
N THR A 220 2.02 -35.29 -18.82
CA THR A 220 1.66 -33.87 -18.69
C THR A 220 2.72 -33.10 -17.90
N THR A 221 3.22 -33.68 -16.79
CA THR A 221 4.27 -33.09 -15.97
C THR A 221 5.58 -32.89 -16.72
N THR A 222 6.01 -33.91 -17.47
CA THR A 222 7.23 -33.85 -18.29
C THR A 222 7.13 -32.77 -19.38
N LEU A 223 5.96 -32.63 -20.00
CA LEU A 223 5.71 -31.60 -21.02
C LEU A 223 5.80 -30.19 -20.42
N LEU A 224 5.21 -29.93 -19.25
CA LEU A 224 5.26 -28.61 -18.60
C LEU A 224 6.68 -28.18 -18.25
N VAL A 225 7.50 -29.08 -17.68
CA VAL A 225 8.90 -28.79 -17.36
C VAL A 225 9.74 -28.56 -18.63
N SER A 226 9.47 -29.31 -19.71
CA SER A 226 10.10 -29.07 -21.01
C SER A 226 9.73 -27.71 -21.58
N GLU A 227 8.48 -27.27 -21.42
CA GLU A 227 8.03 -25.96 -21.89
C GLU A 227 8.61 -24.82 -21.05
N LEU A 228 8.71 -24.99 -19.73
CA LEU A 228 9.43 -24.06 -18.85
C LEU A 228 10.86 -23.86 -19.32
N SER A 229 11.56 -24.95 -19.65
CA SER A 229 12.94 -24.89 -20.18
C SER A 229 13.01 -24.09 -21.49
N SER A 230 12.00 -24.23 -22.36
CA SER A 230 11.90 -23.42 -23.58
C SER A 230 11.70 -21.93 -23.27
N VAL A 231 10.86 -21.58 -22.29
CA VAL A 231 10.64 -20.20 -21.85
C VAL A 231 11.91 -19.60 -21.27
N LEU A 232 12.61 -20.33 -20.39
CA LEU A 232 13.90 -19.91 -19.84
C LEU A 232 14.93 -19.65 -20.94
N SER A 233 14.94 -20.45 -22.01
CA SER A 233 15.81 -20.19 -23.16
C SER A 233 15.49 -18.86 -23.88
N HIS A 234 14.23 -18.44 -23.90
CA HIS A 234 13.84 -17.14 -24.46
C HIS A 234 14.25 -15.99 -23.54
N VAL A 235 14.05 -16.15 -22.23
CA VAL A 235 14.50 -15.21 -21.18
C VAL A 235 16.01 -14.97 -21.29
N LEU A 236 16.81 -16.05 -21.32
CA LEU A 236 18.26 -15.96 -21.45
C LEU A 236 18.70 -15.26 -22.75
N ARG A 237 18.07 -15.58 -23.88
CA ARG A 237 18.38 -14.95 -25.19
C ARG A 237 18.02 -13.47 -25.24
N ALA A 238 17.08 -13.01 -24.41
CA ALA A 238 16.71 -11.62 -24.29
C ALA A 238 17.57 -10.85 -23.27
N ASP A 239 18.58 -11.49 -22.67
CA ASP A 239 19.41 -10.90 -21.60
C ASP A 239 18.57 -10.48 -20.38
N LEU A 240 17.64 -11.35 -20.00
CA LEU A 240 16.82 -11.24 -18.80
C LEU A 240 17.17 -12.36 -17.82
N GLN A 241 16.86 -12.15 -16.55
CA GLN A 241 16.84 -13.20 -15.52
C GLN A 241 15.40 -13.65 -15.23
N ALA A 242 15.25 -14.78 -14.56
CA ALA A 242 13.93 -15.26 -14.12
C ALA A 242 13.90 -15.60 -12.62
N ILE A 243 12.74 -15.38 -12.00
CA ILE A 243 12.39 -15.92 -10.69
C ILE A 243 11.25 -16.92 -10.93
N LEU A 244 11.47 -18.17 -10.55
CA LEU A 244 10.43 -19.21 -10.63
C LEU A 244 9.54 -19.10 -9.39
N VAL A 245 8.23 -18.92 -9.58
CA VAL A 245 7.28 -18.78 -8.47
C VAL A 245 6.46 -20.06 -8.34
N LEU A 246 6.66 -20.80 -7.24
CA LEU A 246 5.96 -22.07 -7.02
C LEU A 246 4.53 -21.81 -6.53
N VAL A 247 3.55 -22.27 -7.32
CA VAL A 247 2.13 -22.11 -7.00
C VAL A 247 1.50 -23.47 -6.72
N GLY A 248 0.92 -23.61 -5.54
CA GLY A 248 0.25 -24.84 -5.12
C GLY A 248 0.39 -25.09 -3.62
N PRO A 249 -0.24 -26.15 -3.09
CA PRO A 249 -0.07 -26.55 -1.71
C PRO A 249 1.38 -26.98 -1.43
N ASP A 250 1.89 -26.65 -0.24
CA ASP A 250 3.23 -27.04 0.18
C ASP A 250 3.45 -28.55 0.06
N ASN A 251 4.59 -28.92 -0.53
CA ASN A 251 5.03 -30.31 -0.67
C ASN A 251 6.56 -30.37 -0.73
N ASP A 252 7.18 -30.86 0.34
CA ASP A 252 8.64 -30.85 0.50
C ASP A 252 9.39 -31.56 -0.63
N ASN A 253 8.85 -32.68 -1.15
CA ASN A 253 9.47 -33.44 -2.24
C ASN A 253 9.46 -32.63 -3.54
N ALA A 254 8.32 -32.02 -3.88
CA ALA A 254 8.19 -31.17 -5.06
C ALA A 254 9.04 -29.90 -4.96
N VAL A 255 9.10 -29.28 -3.77
CA VAL A 255 9.96 -28.11 -3.51
C VAL A 255 11.43 -28.48 -3.64
N THR A 256 11.84 -29.64 -3.14
CA THR A 256 13.20 -30.18 -3.29
C THR A 256 13.55 -30.34 -4.77
N ALA A 257 12.67 -30.96 -5.56
CA ALA A 257 12.86 -31.15 -7.00
C ALA A 257 12.91 -29.82 -7.76
N ALA A 258 12.04 -28.86 -7.41
CA ALA A 258 12.06 -27.51 -7.98
C ALA A 258 13.35 -26.75 -7.66
N ALA A 259 13.86 -26.87 -6.43
CA ALA A 259 15.14 -26.26 -6.04
C ALA A 259 16.31 -26.86 -6.84
N GLN A 260 16.34 -28.19 -7.01
CA GLN A 260 17.34 -28.85 -7.86
C GLN A 260 17.25 -28.40 -9.31
N TYR A 261 16.03 -28.31 -9.87
CA TYR A 261 15.80 -27.79 -11.21
C TYR A 261 16.31 -26.34 -11.36
N ALA A 262 16.07 -25.50 -10.35
CA ALA A 262 16.52 -24.11 -10.35
C ALA A 262 18.05 -24.00 -10.37
N ALA A 263 18.76 -24.84 -9.60
CA ALA A 263 20.21 -24.87 -9.58
C ALA A 263 20.82 -25.27 -10.94
N LEU A 264 20.17 -26.20 -11.66
CA LEU A 264 20.59 -26.61 -13.01
C LEU A 264 20.49 -25.50 -14.05
N HIS A 265 19.66 -24.48 -13.82
CA HIS A 265 19.44 -23.33 -14.71
C HIS A 265 19.90 -22.03 -14.05
N SER A 266 20.95 -22.08 -13.23
CA SER A 266 21.47 -20.92 -12.46
C SER A 266 22.06 -19.80 -13.32
N ASP A 267 22.26 -20.04 -14.62
CA ASP A 267 22.62 -19.02 -15.62
C ASP A 267 21.45 -18.09 -15.96
N THR A 268 20.21 -18.56 -15.81
CA THR A 268 18.99 -17.83 -16.14
C THR A 268 18.12 -17.55 -14.91
N LEU A 269 18.00 -18.52 -14.00
CA LEU A 269 17.20 -18.40 -12.79
C LEU A 269 18.00 -17.68 -11.70
N LEU A 270 17.51 -16.49 -11.34
CA LEU A 270 18.01 -15.70 -10.21
C LEU A 270 17.71 -16.38 -8.88
N GLY A 271 16.54 -17.01 -8.75
CA GLY A 271 16.07 -17.68 -7.55
C GLY A 271 14.68 -18.32 -7.69
N LEU A 272 14.17 -18.79 -6.55
CA LEU A 272 12.91 -19.53 -6.43
C LEU A 272 12.03 -18.91 -5.33
N THR A 273 10.79 -18.55 -5.66
CA THR A 273 9.78 -18.22 -4.64
C THR A 273 9.12 -19.50 -4.15
N VAL A 274 9.29 -19.81 -2.87
CA VAL A 274 8.67 -20.99 -2.24
C VAL A 274 7.20 -20.70 -1.90
N PRO A 275 6.32 -21.71 -1.80
CA PRO A 275 4.89 -21.45 -1.54
C PRO A 275 4.63 -20.92 -0.13
N SER A 276 5.48 -21.26 0.84
CA SER A 276 5.43 -20.73 2.21
C SER A 276 6.78 -20.79 2.92
N ALA A 277 6.86 -20.15 4.09
CA ALA A 277 8.03 -20.25 4.97
C ALA A 277 8.31 -21.69 5.45
N GLN A 278 7.32 -22.58 5.47
CA GLN A 278 7.51 -23.99 5.89
C GLN A 278 8.36 -24.76 4.88
N SER A 279 8.18 -24.46 3.59
CA SER A 279 8.91 -25.06 2.47
C SER A 279 10.39 -24.65 2.39
N LEU A 280 10.82 -23.68 3.18
CA LEU A 280 12.20 -23.18 3.18
C LEU A 280 13.21 -24.27 3.53
N GLY A 281 12.89 -25.13 4.50
CA GLY A 281 13.77 -26.21 4.95
C GLY A 281 14.06 -27.23 3.84
N ALA A 282 13.03 -27.63 3.09
CA ALA A 282 13.15 -28.56 1.98
C ALA A 282 14.03 -28.00 0.85
N ALA A 283 13.75 -26.75 0.43
CA ALA A 283 14.55 -26.09 -0.61
C ALA A 283 16.03 -25.94 -0.21
N ARG A 284 16.31 -25.57 1.05
CA ARG A 284 17.68 -25.42 1.58
C ARG A 284 18.42 -26.74 1.71
N ALA A 285 17.73 -27.81 2.10
CA ALA A 285 18.32 -29.14 2.16
C ALA A 285 18.76 -29.62 0.77
N ALA A 286 18.01 -29.25 -0.27
CA ALA A 286 18.32 -29.56 -1.66
C ALA A 286 19.45 -28.69 -2.23
N GLN A 287 19.38 -27.38 -2.00
CA GLN A 287 20.29 -26.37 -2.56
C GLN A 287 20.61 -25.27 -1.52
N PRO A 288 21.75 -25.38 -0.81
CA PRO A 288 22.10 -24.44 0.27
C PRO A 288 22.29 -22.99 -0.19
N ASP A 289 22.82 -22.80 -1.40
CA ASP A 289 23.22 -21.47 -1.92
C ASP A 289 22.17 -20.85 -2.86
N LEU A 290 21.06 -21.54 -3.13
CA LEU A 290 20.01 -21.03 -4.00
C LEU A 290 19.37 -19.77 -3.40
N LYS A 291 19.10 -18.74 -4.20
CA LYS A 291 18.36 -17.58 -3.70
C LYS A 291 16.89 -17.97 -3.54
N LEU A 292 16.34 -17.78 -2.34
CA LEU A 292 14.95 -18.13 -2.04
C LEU A 292 14.17 -16.88 -1.66
N PHE A 293 12.99 -16.74 -2.22
CA PHE A 293 12.03 -15.70 -1.89
C PHE A 293 10.88 -16.35 -1.12
N VAL A 294 10.60 -15.85 0.07
CA VAL A 294 9.56 -16.39 0.96
C VAL A 294 8.40 -15.40 0.98
N PRO A 295 7.15 -15.80 0.69
CA PRO A 295 6.00 -14.91 0.79
C PRO A 295 5.86 -14.28 2.18
N VAL A 296 5.71 -12.96 2.23
CA VAL A 296 5.59 -12.16 3.46
C VAL A 296 4.49 -11.12 3.26
N ASN A 297 3.68 -10.91 4.28
CA ASN A 297 2.70 -9.83 4.33
C ASN A 297 3.24 -8.64 5.11
N GLN A 298 2.73 -7.43 4.84
CA GLN A 298 3.15 -6.20 5.51
C GLN A 298 3.09 -6.29 7.06
N GLY A 299 2.08 -6.99 7.60
CA GLY A 299 1.92 -7.19 9.04
C GLY A 299 2.97 -8.09 9.72
N GLU A 300 3.73 -8.88 8.95
CA GLU A 300 4.71 -9.85 9.44
C GLU A 300 6.14 -9.29 9.49
N ILE A 301 6.38 -8.16 8.81
CA ILE A 301 7.70 -7.52 8.68
C ILE A 301 8.35 -7.25 10.05
N LYS A 302 7.55 -6.85 11.04
CA LYS A 302 8.04 -6.53 12.38
C LYS A 302 8.66 -7.71 13.13
N ASP A 303 8.34 -8.95 12.75
CA ASP A 303 8.85 -10.14 13.43
C ASP A 303 9.65 -11.05 12.47
N LEU A 304 9.96 -10.53 11.28
CA LEU A 304 10.56 -11.29 10.20
C LEU A 304 12.01 -11.69 10.53
N THR A 305 12.30 -12.98 10.41
CA THR A 305 13.66 -13.51 10.52
C THR A 305 13.83 -14.69 9.56
N PHE A 306 15.01 -14.77 8.94
CA PHE A 306 15.35 -15.87 8.03
C PHE A 306 16.67 -16.53 8.42
N PRO A 307 16.87 -17.82 8.05
CA PRO A 307 17.99 -18.63 8.53
C PRO A 307 19.35 -18.23 7.93
N ASP A 308 19.37 -17.59 6.77
CA ASP A 308 20.59 -17.25 6.03
C ASP A 308 20.45 -16.00 5.16
N ALA A 309 21.57 -15.56 4.57
CA ALA A 309 21.67 -14.34 3.77
C ALA A 309 21.18 -14.49 2.30
N ASN A 310 20.89 -15.72 1.85
CA ASN A 310 20.34 -15.99 0.51
C ASN A 310 18.82 -16.16 0.55
N THR A 311 18.18 -15.76 1.65
CA THR A 311 16.74 -15.81 1.85
C THR A 311 16.19 -14.39 1.93
N PHE A 312 15.20 -14.10 1.09
CA PHE A 312 14.61 -12.78 0.90
C PHE A 312 13.11 -12.86 1.11
N GLY A 313 12.48 -11.75 1.46
CA GLY A 313 11.01 -11.70 1.53
C GLY A 313 10.42 -11.34 0.17
N ALA A 314 9.39 -12.07 -0.25
CA ALA A 314 8.52 -11.74 -1.37
C ALA A 314 7.30 -11.03 -0.78
N LEU A 315 7.33 -9.70 -0.79
CA LEU A 315 6.30 -8.87 -0.18
C LEU A 315 5.11 -8.71 -1.14
N ASP A 316 3.91 -8.74 -0.57
CA ASP A 316 2.68 -8.32 -1.22
C ASP A 316 2.27 -6.94 -0.68
N LEU A 317 2.16 -5.96 -1.58
CA LEU A 317 1.72 -4.59 -1.32
C LEU A 317 0.43 -4.25 -2.09
N THR A 318 -0.44 -5.23 -2.34
CA THR A 318 -1.69 -5.00 -3.08
C THR A 318 -2.54 -3.89 -2.43
N HIS A 319 -2.80 -2.83 -3.19
CA HIS A 319 -3.60 -1.66 -2.80
C HIS A 319 -5.04 -1.71 -3.31
N THR A 320 -5.51 -2.86 -3.79
CA THR A 320 -6.91 -3.11 -4.20
C THR A 320 -7.53 -4.28 -3.45
N GLY A 321 -6.91 -4.70 -2.33
CA GLY A 321 -7.28 -5.91 -1.59
C GLY A 321 -8.31 -5.72 -0.47
N THR A 322 -8.67 -4.47 -0.12
CA THR A 322 -9.62 -4.20 0.95
C THR A 322 -10.73 -3.23 0.54
N VAL A 323 -11.85 -3.30 1.26
CA VAL A 323 -13.00 -2.39 1.03
C VAL A 323 -12.60 -0.93 1.19
N GLY A 324 -11.72 -0.62 2.14
CA GLY A 324 -11.23 0.75 2.35
C GLY A 324 -10.40 1.26 1.18
N ASP A 325 -9.83 0.36 0.38
CA ASP A 325 -8.98 0.71 -0.75
C ASP A 325 -9.75 0.87 -2.05
N VAL A 326 -10.87 0.14 -2.23
CA VAL A 326 -11.61 0.07 -3.50
C VAL A 326 -12.98 0.75 -3.48
N ALA A 327 -13.59 0.92 -2.30
CA ALA A 327 -14.97 1.41 -2.21
C ALA A 327 -15.10 2.87 -2.63
N SER A 328 -16.06 3.14 -3.50
CA SER A 328 -16.32 4.47 -4.06
C SER A 328 -17.73 4.55 -4.63
N SER A 329 -18.46 5.60 -4.28
CA SER A 329 -19.86 5.79 -4.70
C SER A 329 -20.03 6.84 -5.79
N THR A 330 -19.02 7.68 -6.01
CA THR A 330 -19.04 8.78 -6.97
C THR A 330 -17.71 8.89 -7.74
N PRO A 331 -17.70 9.54 -8.92
CA PRO A 331 -16.43 9.86 -9.60
C PRO A 331 -15.45 10.67 -8.74
N LEU A 332 -15.96 11.51 -7.84
CA LEU A 332 -15.13 12.26 -6.90
C LEU A 332 -14.43 11.33 -5.91
N ASP A 333 -15.14 10.31 -5.41
CA ASP A 333 -14.55 9.29 -4.54
C ASP A 333 -13.45 8.52 -5.28
N ASP A 334 -13.61 8.23 -6.58
CA ASP A 334 -12.59 7.57 -7.40
C ASP A 334 -11.31 8.42 -7.52
N ARG A 335 -11.44 9.74 -7.69
CA ARG A 335 -10.29 10.64 -7.68
C ARG A 335 -9.61 10.70 -6.32
N MET A 336 -10.40 10.80 -5.25
CA MET A 336 -9.87 10.78 -3.88
C MET A 336 -9.12 9.48 -3.59
N LYS A 337 -9.61 8.35 -4.12
CA LYS A 337 -8.99 7.03 -4.01
C LYS A 337 -7.64 6.99 -4.70
N LEU A 338 -7.53 7.43 -5.96
CA LEU A 338 -6.24 7.53 -6.64
C LEU A 338 -5.28 8.48 -5.90
N TYR A 339 -5.76 9.66 -5.50
CA TYR A 339 -4.95 10.62 -4.73
C TYR A 339 -4.43 10.01 -3.42
N TYR A 340 -5.25 9.20 -2.73
CA TYR A 340 -4.86 8.48 -1.52
C TYR A 340 -3.76 7.43 -1.81
N HIS A 341 -3.95 6.58 -2.82
CA HIS A 341 -2.95 5.57 -3.23
C HIS A 341 -1.63 6.22 -3.66
N GLU A 342 -1.71 7.30 -4.43
CA GLU A 342 -0.57 8.11 -4.82
C GLU A 342 0.16 8.72 -3.62
N SER A 343 -0.58 9.21 -2.62
CA SER A 343 -0.03 9.77 -1.39
C SER A 343 0.67 8.71 -0.53
N LEU A 344 0.18 7.47 -0.56
CA LEU A 344 0.76 6.37 0.20
C LEU A 344 1.95 5.69 -0.48
N ALA A 345 2.05 5.71 -1.81
CA ALA A 345 3.10 5.03 -2.55
C ALA A 345 4.52 5.35 -2.02
N CYS A 346 4.82 6.64 -1.78
CA CYS A 346 6.10 7.07 -1.22
C CYS A 346 6.38 6.54 0.19
N VAL A 347 5.33 6.28 0.97
CA VAL A 347 5.41 5.74 2.35
C VAL A 347 5.81 4.27 2.34
N GLU A 348 5.54 3.54 1.26
CA GLU A 348 5.81 2.11 1.14
C GLU A 348 7.31 1.75 1.12
N ARG A 349 8.21 2.73 0.94
CA ARG A 349 9.65 2.52 1.15
C ARG A 349 9.98 2.09 2.59
N SER A 350 9.20 2.56 3.56
CA SER A 350 9.48 2.43 4.99
C SER A 350 9.56 0.97 5.45
N PRO A 351 8.56 0.11 5.19
CA PRO A 351 8.66 -1.30 5.52
C PRO A 351 9.84 -2.03 4.85
N LEU A 352 10.24 -1.62 3.63
CA LEU A 352 11.36 -2.21 2.90
C LEU A 352 12.69 -1.90 3.61
N GLU A 353 12.92 -0.63 3.93
CA GLU A 353 14.12 -0.19 4.65
C GLU A 353 14.16 -0.70 6.08
N PHE A 354 13.02 -0.72 6.78
CA PHE A 354 12.92 -1.26 8.12
C PHE A 354 13.34 -2.74 8.14
N SER A 355 12.83 -3.54 7.21
CA SER A 355 13.21 -4.95 7.10
C SER A 355 14.70 -5.11 6.81
N ALA A 356 15.26 -4.30 5.91
CA ALA A 356 16.70 -4.31 5.64
C ALA A 356 17.51 -3.93 6.90
N CYS A 357 17.18 -2.83 7.57
CA CYS A 357 17.99 -2.27 8.64
C CYS A 357 17.82 -3.00 9.99
N TYR A 358 16.59 -3.29 10.39
CA TYR A 358 16.30 -3.91 11.70
C TYR A 358 16.21 -5.43 11.62
N ARG A 359 15.64 -5.98 10.53
CA ARG A 359 15.46 -7.43 10.38
C ARG A 359 16.59 -8.09 9.61
N ARG A 360 17.41 -7.31 8.91
CA ARG A 360 18.49 -7.82 8.04
C ARG A 360 17.94 -8.76 6.97
N VAL A 361 16.71 -8.51 6.52
CA VAL A 361 16.01 -9.27 5.49
C VAL A 361 15.59 -8.30 4.38
N PRO A 362 16.28 -8.29 3.23
CA PRO A 362 15.83 -7.52 2.08
C PRO A 362 14.49 -8.04 1.56
N LEU A 363 13.62 -7.12 1.13
CA LEU A 363 12.29 -7.42 0.61
C LEU A 363 12.20 -7.04 -0.87
N PHE A 364 11.60 -7.92 -1.66
CA PHE A 364 11.24 -7.74 -3.05
C PHE A 364 9.72 -7.59 -3.14
N VAL A 365 9.22 -6.53 -3.77
CA VAL A 365 7.77 -6.32 -3.97
C VAL A 365 7.32 -7.24 -5.11
N SER A 366 6.86 -8.43 -4.73
CA SER A 366 6.58 -9.52 -5.64
C SER A 366 5.17 -9.49 -6.23
N GLN A 367 4.25 -8.82 -5.53
CA GLN A 367 2.84 -8.65 -5.88
C GLN A 367 2.34 -7.28 -5.40
N GLY A 368 1.28 -6.80 -6.04
CA GLY A 368 0.61 -5.54 -5.69
C GLY A 368 1.02 -4.32 -6.50
N PHE A 369 2.08 -4.39 -7.32
CA PHE A 369 2.41 -3.30 -8.22
C PHE A 369 1.58 -3.38 -9.51
N ASP A 370 0.60 -2.50 -9.63
CA ASP A 370 -0.20 -2.22 -10.82
C ASP A 370 -0.73 -0.77 -10.80
N LEU A 371 -1.50 -0.36 -11.81
CA LEU A 371 -2.12 0.98 -11.89
C LEU A 371 -3.63 0.98 -11.71
N SER A 372 -4.20 -0.13 -11.24
CA SER A 372 -5.62 -0.18 -10.85
C SER A 372 -5.83 0.56 -9.53
N ILE A 373 -7.05 1.03 -9.29
CA ILE A 373 -7.45 1.55 -7.98
C ILE A 373 -8.67 0.78 -7.45
N ASP A 374 -9.06 -0.29 -8.15
CA ASP A 374 -10.29 -1.05 -7.97
C ASP A 374 -10.01 -2.53 -8.24
N ASP A 375 -10.86 -3.40 -7.72
CA ASP A 375 -10.81 -4.85 -7.96
C ASP A 375 -11.79 -5.31 -9.05
N CYS A 376 -12.26 -4.40 -9.91
CA CYS A 376 -13.30 -4.63 -10.92
C CYS A 376 -12.94 -5.67 -11.98
N VAL A 377 -11.65 -5.97 -12.15
CA VAL A 377 -11.18 -7.12 -12.97
C VAL A 377 -11.76 -8.45 -12.48
N ASN A 378 -12.29 -8.50 -11.26
CA ASN A 378 -12.92 -9.66 -10.66
C ASN A 378 -14.46 -9.68 -10.78
N LYS A 379 -15.10 -8.65 -11.36
CA LYS A 379 -16.57 -8.52 -11.42
C LYS A 379 -17.25 -9.75 -12.04
N ASP A 380 -16.65 -10.26 -13.12
CA ASP A 380 -17.14 -11.42 -13.87
C ASP A 380 -16.36 -12.70 -13.55
N SER A 381 -15.54 -12.67 -12.49
CA SER A 381 -14.78 -13.85 -12.09
C SER A 381 -15.73 -14.94 -11.61
N SER A 382 -15.71 -16.07 -12.32
CA SER A 382 -16.42 -17.29 -11.91
C SER A 382 -15.73 -18.04 -10.76
N SER A 383 -14.60 -17.53 -10.27
CA SER A 383 -13.82 -18.22 -9.24
C SER A 383 -14.48 -18.10 -7.87
N SER A 384 -14.83 -19.24 -7.27
CA SER A 384 -15.33 -19.30 -5.90
C SER A 384 -14.32 -18.85 -4.84
N THR A 385 -13.06 -18.64 -5.22
CA THR A 385 -11.99 -18.18 -4.31
C THR A 385 -11.88 -16.66 -4.23
N ILE A 386 -12.51 -15.94 -5.16
CA ILE A 386 -12.45 -14.47 -5.21
C ILE A 386 -13.80 -13.94 -4.74
N LEU A 387 -13.82 -13.37 -3.54
CA LEU A 387 -15.00 -12.70 -3.00
C LEU A 387 -15.03 -11.27 -3.54
N PHE A 388 -15.70 -11.08 -4.67
CA PHE A 388 -15.94 -9.76 -5.23
C PHE A 388 -17.23 -9.15 -4.68
N THR A 389 -17.24 -7.84 -4.44
CA THR A 389 -18.45 -7.09 -4.12
C THR A 389 -18.38 -5.74 -4.82
N ASP A 390 -19.43 -5.43 -5.58
CA ASP A 390 -19.59 -4.12 -6.20
C ASP A 390 -20.13 -3.11 -5.16
N TYR A 391 -19.28 -2.19 -4.77
CA TYR A 391 -19.57 -1.02 -3.94
C TYR A 391 -19.97 0.21 -4.79
N GLY A 392 -20.16 0.01 -6.09
CA GLY A 392 -20.41 1.06 -7.08
C GLY A 392 -19.17 1.44 -7.87
N GLN A 393 -18.02 0.80 -7.66
CA GLN A 393 -16.73 1.18 -8.26
C GLN A 393 -16.59 0.77 -9.74
N CYS A 394 -17.40 -0.19 -10.23
CA CYS A 394 -17.12 -0.83 -11.53
C CYS A 394 -17.89 -0.30 -12.74
N ASP A 395 -18.90 0.54 -12.56
CA ASP A 395 -19.72 1.06 -13.67
C ASP A 395 -19.22 2.41 -14.22
N ARG A 396 -18.04 2.87 -13.78
CA ARG A 396 -17.50 4.20 -14.08
C ARG A 396 -16.12 4.18 -14.73
N PHE A 397 -15.72 3.06 -15.33
CA PHE A 397 -14.37 2.94 -15.89
C PHE A 397 -14.00 4.07 -16.85
N ASP A 398 -14.93 4.42 -17.76
CA ASP A 398 -14.75 5.49 -18.75
C ASP A 398 -14.46 6.85 -18.08
N ASP A 399 -15.09 7.13 -16.93
CA ASP A 399 -14.85 8.34 -16.14
C ASP A 399 -13.44 8.36 -15.52
N THR A 400 -12.77 7.21 -15.48
CA THR A 400 -11.44 7.04 -14.89
C THR A 400 -10.30 7.01 -15.89
N VAL A 401 -10.52 7.02 -17.21
CA VAL A 401 -9.42 6.85 -18.18
C VAL A 401 -9.29 7.97 -19.21
N ASP A 402 -10.36 8.72 -19.47
CA ASP A 402 -10.42 9.66 -20.60
C ASP A 402 -9.85 11.06 -20.32
N SER A 403 -9.45 11.38 -19.08
CA SER A 403 -8.99 12.73 -18.72
C SER A 403 -7.47 12.83 -18.47
N GLU A 404 -6.93 14.01 -18.78
CA GLU A 404 -5.52 14.35 -18.54
C GLU A 404 -5.15 14.21 -17.06
N TRP A 405 -6.07 14.58 -16.17
CA TRP A 405 -5.91 14.40 -14.72
C TRP A 405 -5.63 12.93 -14.37
N TRP A 406 -6.43 11.99 -14.89
CA TRP A 406 -6.23 10.57 -14.64
C TRP A 406 -4.92 10.04 -15.21
N HIS A 407 -4.50 10.55 -16.37
CA HIS A 407 -3.22 10.19 -16.99
C HIS A 407 -2.05 10.65 -16.12
N GLU A 408 -2.03 11.93 -15.74
CA GLU A 408 -0.98 12.53 -14.92
C GLU A 408 -0.88 11.88 -13.53
N HIS A 409 -2.02 11.68 -12.87
CA HIS A 409 -2.04 11.08 -11.53
C HIS A 409 -1.69 9.60 -11.53
N ARG A 410 -2.10 8.80 -12.54
CA ARG A 410 -1.65 7.40 -12.64
C ARG A 410 -0.16 7.31 -12.94
N LYS A 411 0.35 8.21 -13.77
CA LYS A 411 1.79 8.29 -14.05
C LYS A 411 2.58 8.68 -12.81
N SER A 412 2.11 9.66 -12.05
CA SER A 412 2.70 10.05 -10.76
C SER A 412 2.63 8.89 -9.76
N PHE A 413 1.51 8.18 -9.68
CA PHE A 413 1.37 6.99 -8.84
C PHE A 413 2.38 5.90 -9.22
N ALA A 414 2.54 5.60 -10.51
CA ALA A 414 3.56 4.68 -11.00
C ALA A 414 4.98 5.13 -10.59
N ASP A 415 5.31 6.41 -10.79
CA ASP A 415 6.63 6.99 -10.49
C ASP A 415 6.98 6.88 -8.99
N ARG A 416 5.99 7.13 -8.13
CA ARG A 416 6.14 7.02 -6.67
C ARG A 416 6.27 5.57 -6.20
N GLN A 417 5.52 4.64 -6.79
CA GLN A 417 5.67 3.20 -6.54
C GLN A 417 7.08 2.73 -6.96
N LEU A 418 7.54 3.11 -8.16
CA LEU A 418 8.90 2.81 -8.63
C LEU A 418 9.96 3.36 -7.67
N PHE A 419 9.86 4.64 -7.28
CA PHE A 419 10.75 5.25 -6.31
C PHE A 419 10.82 4.45 -5.00
N ALA A 420 9.66 4.10 -4.44
CA ALA A 420 9.56 3.43 -3.15
C ALA A 420 10.11 1.99 -3.21
N TYR A 421 9.69 1.21 -4.21
CA TYR A 421 10.04 -0.20 -4.31
C TYR A 421 11.51 -0.43 -4.66
N GLU A 422 12.13 0.52 -5.37
CA GLU A 422 13.58 0.50 -5.64
C GLU A 422 14.44 0.81 -4.40
N GLN A 423 13.86 1.25 -3.29
CA GLN A 423 14.57 1.30 -1.99
C GLN A 423 14.72 -0.07 -1.34
N GLY A 424 13.90 -1.05 -1.76
CA GLY A 424 14.03 -2.45 -1.40
C GLY A 424 14.95 -3.22 -2.34
N MET A 425 14.54 -4.44 -2.71
CA MET A 425 15.20 -5.21 -3.75
C MET A 425 14.68 -4.89 -5.15
N GLY A 426 13.65 -4.04 -5.27
CA GLY A 426 12.90 -3.80 -6.50
C GLY A 426 11.52 -4.44 -6.47
N TRP A 427 10.93 -4.65 -7.64
CA TRP A 427 9.51 -4.86 -7.82
C TRP A 427 9.17 -5.79 -8.99
N SER A 428 7.93 -6.27 -8.99
CA SER A 428 7.33 -6.94 -10.12
C SER A 428 5.93 -6.42 -10.40
N PHE A 429 5.73 -5.96 -11.63
CA PHE A 429 4.42 -5.51 -12.09
C PHE A 429 3.56 -6.73 -12.46
N ALA A 430 2.32 -6.76 -11.99
CA ALA A 430 1.34 -7.76 -12.39
C ALA A 430 0.51 -7.20 -13.55
N ALA A 431 0.55 -7.73 -14.78
CA ALA A 431 1.38 -8.73 -15.45
C ALA A 431 2.02 -8.11 -16.72
N TRP A 432 2.78 -8.86 -17.54
CA TRP A 432 3.31 -8.30 -18.80
C TRP A 432 2.20 -7.92 -19.79
N LYS A 433 1.26 -8.84 -20.07
CA LYS A 433 0.15 -8.63 -21.01
C LYS A 433 -1.04 -9.53 -20.67
N LEU A 434 -2.22 -9.14 -21.16
CA LEU A 434 -3.47 -9.90 -21.05
C LEU A 434 -3.55 -11.03 -22.09
N TYR A 435 -4.40 -12.02 -21.81
CA TYR A 435 -4.67 -13.13 -22.73
C TYR A 435 -5.58 -12.68 -23.88
N ASP A 436 -5.31 -13.17 -25.10
CA ASP A 436 -5.98 -12.77 -26.35
C ASP A 436 -5.94 -11.26 -26.67
N ASP A 437 -5.12 -10.49 -25.97
CA ASP A 437 -4.92 -9.08 -26.28
C ASP A 437 -4.06 -8.92 -27.53
N THR A 438 -4.70 -8.36 -28.56
CA THR A 438 -4.09 -8.03 -29.85
C THR A 438 -3.87 -6.54 -30.01
N SER A 439 -4.28 -5.74 -29.02
CA SER A 439 -4.29 -4.29 -29.11
C SER A 439 -3.00 -3.70 -28.54
N ASP A 440 -2.04 -3.38 -29.41
CA ASP A 440 -0.96 -2.44 -29.09
C ASP A 440 -1.47 -0.98 -29.17
N SER A 441 -2.70 -0.71 -28.71
CA SER A 441 -3.40 0.53 -29.02
C SER A 441 -2.90 1.74 -28.22
N GLY A 442 -2.17 1.51 -27.12
CA GLY A 442 -1.79 2.56 -26.18
C GLY A 442 -3.00 3.25 -25.54
N THR A 443 -4.19 2.65 -25.64
CA THR A 443 -5.45 3.16 -25.08
C THR A 443 -5.95 2.17 -24.05
N ILE A 444 -6.23 2.66 -22.84
CA ILE A 444 -6.80 1.86 -21.75
C ILE A 444 -8.33 1.95 -21.86
N THR A 445 -8.96 0.81 -22.11
CA THR A 445 -10.41 0.63 -22.37
C THR A 445 -11.06 -0.40 -21.45
N ASP A 446 -10.28 -1.13 -20.65
CA ASP A 446 -10.77 -2.07 -19.65
C ASP A 446 -9.90 -2.06 -18.39
N PHE A 447 -10.50 -2.38 -17.24
CA PHE A 447 -9.80 -2.45 -15.94
C PHE A 447 -8.59 -3.38 -15.99
N ALA A 448 -8.65 -4.50 -16.71
CA ALA A 448 -7.56 -5.45 -16.79
C ALA A 448 -6.31 -4.85 -17.46
N GLN A 449 -6.47 -3.85 -18.34
CA GLN A 449 -5.34 -3.21 -19.00
C GLN A 449 -4.50 -2.37 -18.03
N LEU A 450 -5.05 -1.94 -16.90
CA LEU A 450 -4.29 -1.31 -15.81
C LEU A 450 -3.37 -2.30 -15.06
N LEU A 451 -3.63 -3.61 -15.21
CA LEU A 451 -2.80 -4.73 -14.74
C LEU A 451 -1.97 -5.31 -15.91
N SER A 452 -1.74 -4.55 -16.97
CA SER A 452 -0.95 -4.98 -18.12
C SER A 452 0.18 -3.99 -18.33
N PHE A 453 1.40 -4.38 -17.96
CA PHE A 453 2.59 -3.54 -18.09
C PHE A 453 2.74 -3.05 -19.53
N LYS A 454 2.49 -3.92 -20.51
CA LYS A 454 2.60 -3.58 -21.93
C LYS A 454 1.61 -2.46 -22.31
N ASP A 455 0.37 -2.52 -21.83
CA ASP A 455 -0.66 -1.51 -22.14
C ASP A 455 -0.40 -0.20 -21.43
N VAL A 456 -0.10 -0.22 -20.12
CA VAL A 456 0.19 1.01 -19.37
C VAL A 456 1.48 1.68 -19.85
N TYR A 457 2.47 0.89 -20.31
CA TYR A 457 3.69 1.41 -20.93
C TYR A 457 3.39 2.03 -22.29
N ALA A 458 2.59 1.37 -23.14
CA ALA A 458 2.18 1.90 -24.43
C ALA A 458 1.32 3.17 -24.31
N ALA A 459 0.49 3.26 -23.25
CA ALA A 459 -0.33 4.43 -22.92
C ALA A 459 0.48 5.60 -22.31
N GLY A 460 1.78 5.41 -22.05
CA GLY A 460 2.62 6.44 -21.43
C GLY A 460 2.31 6.70 -19.96
N LEU A 461 1.61 5.79 -19.29
CA LEU A 461 1.33 5.83 -17.86
C LEU A 461 2.52 5.34 -17.03
N MET A 462 3.39 4.50 -17.61
CA MET A 462 4.62 4.07 -16.95
C MET A 462 5.77 5.06 -17.25
N PRO A 463 6.43 5.65 -16.23
CA PRO A 463 7.65 6.42 -16.43
C PRO A 463 8.78 5.59 -17.08
N SER A 464 9.79 6.28 -17.61
CA SER A 464 10.97 5.59 -18.13
C SER A 464 11.69 4.85 -17.00
N LEU A 465 11.90 3.55 -17.15
CA LEU A 465 12.62 2.73 -16.16
C LEU A 465 14.13 3.00 -16.10
N ASP A 466 14.67 3.76 -17.07
CA ASP A 466 16.07 4.18 -17.10
C ASP A 466 16.29 5.53 -16.41
N ALA A 467 15.21 6.28 -16.15
CA ALA A 467 15.28 7.55 -15.44
C ALA A 467 15.38 7.32 -13.92
N GLY A 468 16.04 8.23 -13.22
CA GLY A 468 15.96 8.26 -11.76
C GLY A 468 14.60 8.81 -11.32
N HIS A 469 13.93 8.12 -10.39
CA HIS A 469 12.62 8.51 -9.84
C HIS A 469 12.75 9.39 -8.59
N THR A 470 13.90 10.03 -8.39
CA THR A 470 14.28 10.68 -7.12
C THR A 470 13.42 11.89 -6.75
N GLU A 471 12.75 12.51 -7.72
CA GLU A 471 11.87 13.65 -7.48
C GLU A 471 10.39 13.26 -7.32
N ALA A 472 10.02 12.00 -7.58
CA ALA A 472 8.63 11.54 -7.55
C ALA A 472 7.95 11.82 -6.20
N CYS A 473 8.72 11.68 -5.11
CA CYS A 473 8.25 11.90 -3.75
C CYS A 473 8.65 13.25 -3.15
N LEU A 474 9.28 14.14 -3.94
CA LEU A 474 9.74 15.45 -3.46
C LEU A 474 8.56 16.33 -3.00
N ASN A 475 7.45 16.23 -3.71
CA ASN A 475 6.21 16.93 -3.43
C ASN A 475 5.07 15.94 -3.18
N PRO A 476 4.06 16.27 -2.35
CA PRO A 476 2.82 15.51 -2.30
C PRO A 476 2.15 15.49 -3.68
N PRO A 477 1.24 14.53 -3.92
CA PRO A 477 0.35 14.58 -5.07
C PRO A 477 -0.32 15.95 -5.21
N ALA A 478 -0.58 16.37 -6.45
CA ALA A 478 -1.33 17.59 -6.69
C ALA A 478 -2.75 17.45 -6.11
N SER A 479 -3.17 18.40 -5.28
CA SER A 479 -4.52 18.41 -4.69
C SER A 479 -5.49 19.18 -5.60
N ASP A 480 -5.52 18.85 -6.88
CA ASP A 480 -6.26 19.54 -7.95
C ASP A 480 -7.58 18.84 -8.33
N PHE A 481 -7.98 17.82 -7.58
CA PHE A 481 -9.24 17.09 -7.77
C PHE A 481 -10.51 17.96 -7.64
N VAL A 482 -10.43 19.16 -7.05
CA VAL A 482 -11.55 20.13 -6.93
C VAL A 482 -11.67 21.04 -8.15
N MET A 483 -10.62 21.18 -8.96
CA MET A 483 -10.60 22.13 -10.07
C MET A 483 -10.96 21.40 -11.36
N GLY A 484 -12.24 21.48 -11.73
CA GLY A 484 -12.85 20.78 -12.85
C GLY A 484 -11.94 20.62 -14.05
N ASP A 485 -11.59 19.38 -14.35
CA ASP A 485 -11.19 19.01 -15.71
C ASP A 485 -12.43 19.12 -16.60
N ALA A 486 -12.22 19.25 -17.91
CA ALA A 486 -13.28 19.57 -18.88
C ALA A 486 -14.43 18.54 -18.95
N THR A 487 -14.37 17.43 -18.20
CA THR A 487 -15.37 16.36 -18.13
C THR A 487 -16.41 16.57 -17.03
N TYR A 488 -16.14 17.36 -15.98
CA TYR A 488 -17.16 17.80 -15.02
C TYR A 488 -16.95 19.26 -14.65
N ALA A 489 -18.03 20.07 -14.79
CA ALA A 489 -18.01 21.46 -14.36
C ALA A 489 -17.46 21.56 -12.93
N PRO A 490 -16.58 22.53 -12.64
CA PRO A 490 -16.00 22.68 -11.31
C PRO A 490 -17.13 22.67 -10.30
N THR A 491 -17.09 21.73 -9.35
CA THR A 491 -17.90 21.82 -8.15
C THR A 491 -17.66 23.21 -7.59
N ALA A 492 -18.74 23.95 -7.32
CA ALA A 492 -18.64 25.33 -6.86
C ALA A 492 -17.55 25.41 -5.80
N ALA A 493 -16.63 26.38 -5.94
CA ALA A 493 -15.53 26.56 -5.00
C ALA A 493 -16.05 26.40 -3.57
N PRO A 494 -15.37 25.64 -2.70
CA PRO A 494 -15.87 25.32 -1.37
C PRO A 494 -16.36 26.60 -0.70
N VAL A 495 -17.61 26.60 -0.24
CA VAL A 495 -18.14 27.73 0.51
C VAL A 495 -17.29 27.86 1.76
N ASP A 496 -16.57 28.98 1.87
CA ASP A 496 -15.77 29.27 3.06
C ASP A 496 -16.69 29.40 4.27
N CYS A 497 -16.76 28.32 5.05
CA CYS A 497 -17.53 28.24 6.27
C CYS A 497 -16.71 28.64 7.52
N GLY A 498 -15.50 29.20 7.35
CA GLY A 498 -14.61 29.50 8.46
C GLY A 498 -14.31 28.24 9.30
N TYR A 499 -14.79 28.22 10.55
CA TYR A 499 -14.65 27.06 11.47
C TYR A 499 -15.76 26.00 11.32
N GLY A 500 -16.65 26.14 10.33
CA GLY A 500 -17.70 25.19 10.02
C GLY A 500 -17.37 24.29 8.82
N TRP A 501 -18.24 23.34 8.53
CA TRP A 501 -18.24 22.58 7.27
C TRP A 501 -19.48 22.92 6.46
N TRP A 502 -19.35 22.90 5.13
CA TRP A 502 -20.48 23.02 4.24
C TRP A 502 -21.35 21.77 4.31
N ASN A 503 -22.64 21.93 4.58
CA ASN A 503 -23.60 20.83 4.56
C ASN A 503 -24.39 20.90 3.26
N GLU A 504 -24.15 19.93 2.37
CA GLU A 504 -24.79 19.95 1.05
C GLU A 504 -26.30 19.72 1.09
N THR A 505 -26.80 18.99 2.08
CA THR A 505 -28.23 18.72 2.19
C THR A 505 -29.01 19.98 2.59
N THR A 506 -28.39 20.87 3.37
CA THR A 506 -29.04 22.10 3.86
C THR A 506 -28.59 23.35 3.11
N HIS A 507 -27.59 23.22 2.23
CA HIS A 507 -26.88 24.32 1.58
C HIS A 507 -26.52 25.44 2.58
N ASN A 508 -25.99 25.05 3.74
CA ASN A 508 -25.60 25.96 4.82
C ASN A 508 -24.33 25.49 5.52
N CYS A 509 -23.56 26.44 6.04
CA CYS A 509 -22.43 26.14 6.92
C CYS A 509 -22.93 25.60 8.27
N SER A 510 -22.55 24.37 8.59
CA SER A 510 -22.78 23.72 9.87
C SER A 510 -21.53 23.86 10.75
N TYR A 511 -21.70 24.08 12.05
CA TYR A 511 -20.59 24.33 12.97
C TYR A 511 -20.60 23.32 14.11
N TRP A 512 -19.43 22.79 14.47
CA TRP A 512 -19.27 21.81 15.56
C TRP A 512 -19.50 22.50 16.91
N ILE A 513 -19.19 23.79 16.96
CA ILE A 513 -19.47 24.71 18.06
C ILE A 513 -20.24 25.88 17.44
N PRO A 514 -21.53 26.09 17.79
CA PRO A 514 -22.27 27.23 17.27
C PRO A 514 -21.52 28.52 17.64
N PRO A 515 -21.38 29.48 16.70
CA PRO A 515 -20.73 30.75 17.01
C PRO A 515 -21.43 31.40 18.22
N PRO A 516 -20.69 32.13 19.07
CA PRO A 516 -21.30 32.83 20.20
C PRO A 516 -22.47 33.68 19.68
N PRO A 517 -23.63 33.66 20.36
CA PRO A 517 -24.76 34.47 19.95
C PRO A 517 -24.29 35.92 19.84
N PRO A 518 -24.78 36.67 18.83
CA PRO A 518 -24.41 38.07 18.69
C PRO A 518 -24.68 38.79 20.03
N PRO A 519 -23.77 39.68 20.47
CA PRO A 519 -23.97 40.41 21.71
C PRO A 519 -25.35 41.08 21.66
N PRO A 520 -26.13 41.04 22.75
CA PRO A 520 -27.48 41.57 22.75
C PRO A 520 -27.43 43.02 22.26
N THR A 521 -28.08 43.25 21.12
CA THR A 521 -28.26 44.59 20.56
C THR A 521 -28.92 45.43 21.66
N ALA A 522 -28.36 46.62 21.89
CA ALA A 522 -28.79 47.53 22.95
C ALA A 522 -30.32 47.63 23.03
N ALA A 523 -30.83 47.63 24.27
CA ALA A 523 -32.26 47.66 24.58
C ALA A 523 -33.00 48.72 23.73
N PRO A 524 -34.19 48.41 23.17
CA PRO A 524 -34.96 49.37 22.43
C PRO A 524 -35.37 50.53 23.36
N THR A 525 -34.88 51.72 23.02
CA THR A 525 -35.31 52.99 23.57
C THR A 525 -36.78 53.24 23.25
N GLY A 526 -37.60 53.46 24.29
CA GLY A 526 -38.92 54.10 24.17
C GLY A 526 -40.10 53.18 24.43
N CYS A 527 -40.71 53.32 25.61
CA CYS A 527 -42.09 52.89 25.83
C CYS A 527 -43.03 53.70 24.90
N PRO A 528 -43.91 53.06 24.12
CA PRO A 528 -45.03 53.78 23.52
C PRO A 528 -46.01 54.24 24.61
N GLU A 529 -46.58 55.42 24.39
CA GLU A 529 -47.50 56.14 25.27
C GLU A 529 -48.66 55.28 25.80
N VAL A 530 -49.01 55.52 27.05
CA VAL A 530 -50.18 54.96 27.73
C VAL A 530 -51.44 55.43 27.00
N VAL A 531 -52.08 54.54 26.25
CA VAL A 531 -53.45 54.74 25.78
C VAL A 531 -54.39 54.35 26.92
N GLU A 532 -55.08 55.34 27.48
CA GLU A 532 -56.16 55.15 28.45
C GLU A 532 -57.29 54.33 27.81
N CYS A 533 -57.67 53.22 28.44
CA CYS A 533 -58.85 52.44 28.06
C CYS A 533 -60.13 53.20 28.46
N PRO A 534 -61.05 53.52 27.53
CA PRO A 534 -62.36 54.02 27.91
C PRO A 534 -63.28 52.83 28.22
N THR A 535 -63.91 52.89 29.40
CA THR A 535 -65.08 52.11 29.88
C THR A 535 -64.84 50.81 30.68
N PRO A 536 -65.72 50.52 31.66
CA PRO A 536 -65.35 49.80 32.88
C PRO A 536 -65.92 48.37 32.89
N GLU A 537 -65.13 47.39 32.50
CA GLU A 537 -65.34 45.98 32.92
C GLU A 537 -63.99 45.31 33.21
N PRO A 538 -63.93 44.35 34.17
CA PRO A 538 -62.70 44.05 34.89
C PRO A 538 -61.77 43.08 34.14
N CYS A 539 -60.47 43.40 34.20
CA CYS A 539 -59.35 42.61 33.68
C CYS A 539 -59.32 41.17 34.24
N THR A 540 -59.21 40.17 33.37
CA THR A 540 -58.95 38.78 33.74
C THR A 540 -57.51 38.42 33.39
N ALA A 541 -56.75 38.00 34.41
CA ALA A 541 -55.33 37.67 34.33
C ALA A 541 -55.05 36.46 33.42
N CYS A 542 -54.05 36.61 32.54
CA CYS A 542 -53.42 35.49 31.85
C CYS A 542 -52.49 34.74 32.82
N LYS A 543 -52.74 33.43 32.98
CA LYS A 543 -51.94 32.50 33.77
C LYS A 543 -50.66 32.11 33.01
N SER A 544 -49.56 32.00 33.75
CA SER A 544 -48.31 31.37 33.32
C SER A 544 -48.51 29.87 33.07
N SER A 545 -47.92 29.35 31.99
CA SER A 545 -47.75 27.92 31.77
C SER A 545 -46.26 27.59 31.70
N ASP A 546 -45.68 27.23 32.85
CA ASP A 546 -44.51 26.35 32.92
C ASP A 546 -45.00 24.91 32.96
N THR A 547 -44.63 24.08 31.99
CA THR A 547 -44.34 22.64 32.20
C THR A 547 -43.72 21.99 30.96
N LEU A 548 -42.44 21.61 31.09
CA LEU A 548 -41.77 20.59 30.28
C LEU A 548 -42.38 19.21 30.57
N PRO A 549 -42.58 18.31 29.57
CA PRO A 549 -42.74 16.90 29.84
C PRO A 549 -41.39 16.15 29.77
N ALA A 550 -41.19 15.32 30.79
CA ALA A 550 -40.04 14.45 31.00
C ALA A 550 -40.00 13.25 30.06
N ALA A 551 -38.77 12.79 29.79
CA ALA A 551 -38.45 11.55 29.09
C ALA A 551 -38.83 10.32 29.92
N SER A 552 -39.39 9.29 29.27
CA SER A 552 -39.58 7.96 29.85
C SER A 552 -39.01 6.87 28.94
N SER A 553 -38.22 6.02 29.58
CA SER A 553 -37.62 4.79 29.09
C SER A 553 -38.60 3.62 29.15
N ALA A 554 -38.77 2.87 28.06
CA ALA A 554 -39.30 1.50 28.11
C ALA A 554 -38.90 0.70 26.87
N TRP A 555 -38.13 -0.37 27.09
CA TRP A 555 -37.87 -1.47 26.16
C TRP A 555 -39.10 -2.37 26.02
N PRO A 556 -39.30 -3.08 24.89
CA PRO A 556 -40.29 -4.15 24.80
C PRO A 556 -39.68 -5.54 25.11
N PRO A 557 -40.48 -6.48 25.68
CA PRO A 557 -40.05 -7.84 26.03
C PRO A 557 -40.29 -8.87 24.91
N PRO A 558 -39.76 -10.11 25.06
CA PRO A 558 -39.77 -11.15 24.04
C PRO A 558 -40.96 -12.11 24.18
N HIS A 559 -41.32 -12.78 23.08
CA HIS A 559 -42.20 -13.96 23.10
C HIS A 559 -41.47 -15.20 22.59
N SER A 560 -41.42 -16.20 23.47
CA SER A 560 -41.17 -17.63 23.32
C SER A 560 -42.38 -18.33 22.62
N THR A 561 -42.48 -19.59 22.20
CA THR A 561 -41.75 -20.88 22.34
C THR A 561 -42.54 -21.88 21.49
N LEU A 562 -41.91 -22.91 20.91
CA LEU A 562 -42.51 -24.25 20.83
C LEU A 562 -41.43 -25.32 20.69
N ALA A 563 -41.63 -26.40 21.44
CA ALA A 563 -40.64 -27.38 21.84
C ALA A 563 -40.93 -28.77 21.26
N SER A 564 -39.88 -29.57 21.13
CA SER A 564 -39.77 -31.04 21.35
C SER A 564 -38.47 -31.49 20.65
N GLY A 565 -37.58 -32.32 21.17
CA GLY A 565 -37.61 -33.19 22.33
C GLY A 565 -36.94 -34.51 21.96
N GLY A 566 -35.62 -34.62 22.15
CA GLY A 566 -34.92 -35.86 22.52
C GLY A 566 -34.50 -36.87 21.43
N ILE A 567 -33.25 -37.34 21.62
CA ILE A 567 -32.60 -38.58 21.14
C ILE A 567 -31.69 -38.41 19.90
N GLY A 568 -30.36 -38.44 20.14
CA GLY A 568 -29.36 -38.58 19.08
C GLY A 568 -27.90 -38.20 19.40
N VAL A 569 -27.45 -38.27 20.66
CA VAL A 569 -26.11 -37.78 21.09
C VAL A 569 -24.93 -38.73 20.75
N ALA A 570 -25.12 -39.80 19.98
CA ALA A 570 -24.03 -40.77 19.71
C ALA A 570 -23.40 -40.71 18.30
N ILE A 571 -23.89 -39.86 17.38
CA ILE A 571 -23.35 -39.77 16.00
C ILE A 571 -22.62 -38.44 15.74
N GLY A 572 -22.80 -37.43 16.60
CA GLY A 572 -22.18 -36.11 16.44
C GLY A 572 -20.68 -36.02 16.75
N ILE A 573 -20.13 -36.96 17.54
CA ILE A 573 -18.73 -36.86 18.00
C ILE A 573 -17.73 -37.43 16.97
N VAL A 574 -18.17 -38.33 16.08
CA VAL A 574 -17.29 -38.86 15.01
C VAL A 574 -17.33 -37.99 13.74
N MET A 575 -18.45 -37.31 13.47
CA MET A 575 -18.55 -36.35 12.35
C MET A 575 -18.04 -34.95 12.70
N GLY A 576 -18.06 -34.53 13.98
CA GLY A 576 -17.46 -33.27 14.44
C GLY A 576 -15.92 -33.26 14.36
N GLY A 577 -15.27 -34.41 14.42
CA GLY A 577 -13.81 -34.55 14.32
C GLY A 577 -13.26 -34.51 12.89
N LEU A 578 -14.09 -34.82 11.87
CA LEU A 578 -13.65 -34.87 10.47
C LEU A 578 -14.06 -33.63 9.66
N ILE A 579 -15.09 -32.88 10.07
CA ILE A 579 -15.46 -31.62 9.42
C ILE A 579 -14.63 -30.43 9.96
N GLY A 580 -14.20 -30.48 11.23
CA GLY A 580 -13.33 -29.44 11.82
C GLY A 580 -11.88 -29.43 11.32
N ARG A 581 -11.48 -30.40 10.49
CA ARG A 581 -10.10 -30.52 9.97
C ARG A 581 -9.97 -30.31 8.46
N TYR A 582 -11.09 -30.24 7.73
CA TYR A 582 -11.08 -30.18 6.25
C TYR A 582 -11.99 -29.11 5.62
N LEU A 583 -12.74 -28.32 6.40
CA LEU A 583 -13.60 -27.25 5.89
C LEU A 583 -13.59 -25.99 6.78
N LEU A 584 -12.43 -25.33 6.90
CA LEU A 584 -12.38 -23.91 7.24
C LEU A 584 -11.98 -23.11 5.99
N PRO A 585 -12.94 -22.41 5.35
CA PRO A 585 -12.61 -21.15 4.70
C PRO A 585 -12.07 -20.21 5.77
N ARG A 586 -11.08 -19.38 5.44
CA ARG A 586 -10.74 -18.18 6.22
C ARG A 586 -11.91 -17.19 6.12
N GLY A 587 -12.99 -17.47 6.83
CA GLY A 587 -14.08 -16.53 7.06
C GLY A 587 -13.59 -15.44 8.00
N ARG A 588 -13.53 -14.20 7.48
CA ARG A 588 -13.47 -13.00 8.32
C ARG A 588 -14.67 -13.04 9.27
N ALA A 589 -14.42 -12.92 10.56
CA ALA A 589 -15.48 -12.72 11.54
C ALA A 589 -16.28 -11.47 11.14
N GLY A 590 -17.60 -11.60 11.08
CA GLY A 590 -18.50 -10.48 10.81
C GLY A 590 -18.26 -9.34 11.79
N TYR A 591 -18.32 -8.12 11.26
CA TYR A 591 -18.24 -6.89 12.04
C TYR A 591 -19.40 -6.84 13.04
N THR A 592 -19.07 -6.73 14.33
CA THR A 592 -19.99 -6.17 15.33
C THR A 592 -19.93 -4.66 15.24
N GLU A 593 -21.09 -4.01 15.14
CA GLU A 593 -21.24 -2.56 15.24
C GLU A 593 -20.45 -2.01 16.43
N ILE A 594 -19.72 -0.91 16.20
CA ILE A 594 -19.10 -0.12 17.27
C ILE A 594 -20.24 0.48 18.09
N PRO A 595 -20.35 0.22 19.41
CA PRO A 595 -21.35 0.89 20.23
C PRO A 595 -21.06 2.40 20.22
N SER A 596 -22.04 3.19 19.80
CA SER A 596 -22.00 4.64 19.94
C SER A 596 -21.92 4.99 21.43
N SER A 597 -20.73 5.35 21.91
CA SER A 597 -20.60 5.99 23.21
C SER A 597 -21.09 7.42 23.10
N GLN A 598 -22.13 7.74 23.86
CA GLN A 598 -22.55 9.11 24.13
C GLN A 598 -21.38 9.88 24.78
N VAL A 599 -21.05 11.04 24.19
CA VAL A 599 -20.49 12.21 24.88
C VAL A 599 -21.25 13.42 24.36
#